data_AF-A0A819XYT7-F1
#
_entry.id   AF-A0A819XYT7-F1
#
_cell.length_a   1.000
_cell.length_b   1.000
_cell.length_c   1.000
_cell.angle_alpha   90.00
_cell.angle_beta   90.00
_cell.angle_gamma   90.00
#
_symmetry.space_group_name_H-M   'P 1'
#
loop_
_entity.id
_entity.type
_entity.pdbx_description
1 polymer ?
#
loop_
_entity_poly.entity_id
_entity_poly.type
_entity_poly.pdbx_seq_one_letter_code
_entity_poly.pdbx_strand_id
1 'polypeptide(L)'
;MIGTDESMILYIRLFKTRKLIIPLLIIIILLSSFVIFQSINNYFDSIKQSNAYLQRQTPKLNSSFIQRAILIFYPSNQESHFLPEIRWLYRSWIEMMKYESKNWRTDLIIYTGEYSSSFQQLGCIINQKRLNNTERPQCRIFLYLRISKREISSLTQQQTILTHNGKKDLFNINIQRSILLYKKLKIYDYIDSVNIIAESYPTFEYYDFILKTDIDVFITSQFAKYVPLSNATLLVGRGGYSTQFNTRRLGRIARDMNWNYQNLTNIGSTW
;
A
#
# COMPACT_ATOMS: atom_id res chain seq x y z
N MET A 1 -10.54 -43.70 -32.86
CA MET A 1 -9.74 -44.95 -32.98
C MET A 1 -8.30 -44.51 -32.87
N ILE A 2 -7.68 -44.54 -31.68
CA ILE A 2 -7.06 -45.69 -30.98
C ILE A 2 -5.92 -46.31 -31.80
N GLY A 3 -4.72 -46.38 -31.20
CA GLY A 3 -3.62 -47.26 -31.60
C GLY A 3 -2.25 -46.54 -31.55
N THR A 4 -1.59 -46.39 -30.40
CA THR A 4 -0.77 -47.34 -29.60
C THR A 4 0.72 -47.40 -29.99
N ASP A 5 1.54 -47.34 -28.94
CA ASP A 5 2.98 -47.57 -28.83
C ASP A 5 3.53 -48.73 -29.68
N GLU A 6 4.79 -48.61 -30.13
CA GLU A 6 5.80 -49.65 -29.89
C GLU A 6 7.25 -49.20 -30.18
N SER A 7 8.10 -49.35 -29.15
CA SER A 7 9.51 -49.79 -29.21
C SER A 7 10.64 -48.82 -29.64
N MET A 8 11.08 -47.97 -28.70
CA MET A 8 12.48 -47.52 -28.65
C MET A 8 13.26 -48.44 -27.70
N ILE A 9 13.80 -49.54 -28.23
CA ILE A 9 14.73 -50.43 -27.50
C ILE A 9 16.07 -49.70 -27.38
N LEU A 10 16.29 -49.06 -26.22
CA LEU A 10 17.56 -48.44 -25.86
C LEU A 10 18.51 -49.53 -25.33
N TYR A 11 19.55 -49.83 -26.11
CA TYR A 11 20.66 -50.69 -25.73
C TYR A 11 21.43 -50.08 -24.55
N ILE A 12 21.16 -50.50 -23.31
CA ILE A 12 22.04 -50.24 -22.16
C ILE A 12 22.83 -51.52 -21.88
N ARG A 13 24.02 -51.62 -22.48
CA ARG A 13 25.07 -52.55 -22.06
C ARG A 13 25.63 -52.02 -20.73
N LEU A 14 25.27 -52.67 -19.62
CA LEU A 14 25.74 -52.40 -18.27
C LEU A 14 27.27 -52.55 -18.20
N PHE A 15 28.00 -51.43 -18.27
CA PHE A 15 29.39 -51.36 -17.83
C PHE A 15 29.43 -51.48 -16.31
N LYS A 16 30.13 -52.51 -15.83
CA LYS A 16 30.37 -52.80 -14.42
C LYS A 16 31.42 -51.81 -13.87
N THR A 17 31.03 -50.58 -13.53
CA THR A 17 31.95 -49.55 -12.98
C THR A 17 31.42 -48.92 -11.69
N ARG A 18 31.23 -49.73 -10.64
CA ARG A 18 31.00 -49.22 -9.26
C ARG A 18 32.13 -48.32 -8.74
N LYS A 19 33.32 -48.34 -9.35
CA LYS A 19 34.48 -47.51 -8.95
C LYS A 19 34.43 -46.04 -9.40
N LEU A 20 33.58 -45.65 -10.36
CA LEU A 20 33.51 -44.26 -10.87
C LEU A 20 32.28 -43.47 -10.37
N ILE A 21 31.24 -44.15 -9.89
CA ILE A 21 29.97 -43.49 -9.48
C ILE A 21 30.14 -42.72 -8.17
N ILE A 22 30.85 -43.30 -7.19
CA ILE A 22 31.08 -42.69 -5.87
C ILE A 22 31.89 -41.39 -5.97
N PRO A 23 33.06 -41.33 -6.66
CA PRO A 23 33.80 -40.08 -6.78
C PRO A 23 33.03 -38.99 -7.55
N LEU A 24 32.21 -39.37 -8.54
CA LEU A 24 31.36 -38.40 -9.27
C LEU A 24 30.27 -37.80 -8.37
N LEU A 25 29.63 -38.61 -7.52
CA LEU A 25 28.63 -38.16 -6.55
C LEU A 25 29.24 -37.23 -5.48
N ILE A 26 30.45 -37.54 -5.00
CA ILE A 26 31.18 -36.68 -4.05
C ILE A 26 31.49 -35.33 -4.69
N ILE A 27 31.95 -35.31 -5.95
CA ILE A 27 32.22 -34.05 -6.69
C ILE A 27 30.93 -33.23 -6.85
N ILE A 28 29.81 -33.85 -7.20
CA ILE A 28 28.51 -33.16 -7.34
C ILE A 28 28.05 -32.57 -6.00
N ILE A 29 28.19 -33.33 -4.90
CA ILE A 29 27.83 -32.83 -3.55
C ILE A 29 28.73 -31.66 -3.16
N LEU A 30 30.04 -31.75 -3.37
CA LEU A 30 30.98 -30.69 -3.06
C LEU A 30 30.71 -29.42 -3.89
N LEU A 31 30.47 -29.56 -5.19
CA LEU A 31 30.12 -28.43 -6.06
C LEU A 31 28.79 -27.79 -5.65
N SER A 32 27.78 -28.58 -5.30
CA SER A 32 26.49 -28.05 -4.82
C SER A 32 26.63 -27.31 -3.50
N SER A 33 27.42 -27.83 -2.56
CA SER A 33 27.69 -27.18 -1.27
C SER A 33 28.48 -25.88 -1.42
N PHE A 34 29.43 -25.83 -2.37
CA PHE A 34 30.19 -24.62 -2.67
C PHE A 34 29.29 -23.52 -3.27
N VAL A 35 28.40 -23.87 -4.20
CA VAL A 35 27.43 -22.92 -4.77
C VAL A 35 26.47 -22.39 -3.70
N ILE A 36 25.99 -23.26 -2.82
CA ILE A 36 25.13 -22.88 -1.68
C ILE A 36 25.90 -21.93 -0.74
N PHE A 37 27.15 -22.23 -0.41
CA PHE A 37 27.98 -21.39 0.44
C PHE A 37 28.25 -20.01 -0.17
N GLN A 38 28.53 -19.94 -1.48
CA GLN A 38 28.70 -18.68 -2.20
C GLN A 38 27.40 -17.85 -2.21
N SER A 39 26.26 -18.51 -2.41
CA SER A 39 24.95 -17.85 -2.38
C SER A 39 24.61 -17.28 -1.00
N ILE A 40 24.93 -18.03 0.06
CA ILE A 40 24.77 -17.60 1.46
C ILE A 40 25.67 -16.40 1.78
N ASN A 41 26.94 -16.42 1.37
CA ASN A 41 27.86 -15.30 1.61
C ASN A 41 27.41 -14.03 0.86
N ASN A 42 27.00 -14.15 -0.40
CA ASN A 42 26.48 -13.02 -1.16
C ASN A 42 25.21 -12.43 -0.51
N TYR A 43 24.35 -13.29 0.06
CA TYR A 43 23.17 -12.86 0.81
C TYR A 43 23.55 -12.12 2.10
N PHE A 44 24.52 -12.62 2.87
CA PHE A 44 24.99 -11.96 4.08
C PHE A 44 25.71 -10.63 3.81
N ASP A 45 26.47 -10.53 2.72
CA ASP A 45 27.11 -9.27 2.31
C ASP A 45 26.08 -8.23 1.86
N SER A 46 25.02 -8.66 1.15
CA SER A 46 23.86 -7.81 0.84
C SER A 46 23.16 -7.31 2.11
N ILE A 47 23.02 -8.16 3.14
CA ILE A 47 22.46 -7.75 4.45
C ILE A 47 23.39 -6.76 5.17
N LYS A 48 24.70 -6.97 5.19
CA LYS A 48 25.65 -6.03 5.80
C LYS A 48 25.63 -4.68 5.09
N GLN A 49 25.56 -4.67 3.76
CA GLN A 49 25.52 -3.45 2.97
C GLN A 49 24.20 -2.68 3.15
N SER A 50 23.06 -3.39 3.23
CA SER A 50 21.75 -2.77 3.55
C SER A 50 21.68 -2.22 4.97
N ASN A 51 22.25 -2.91 5.97
CA ASN A 51 22.31 -2.41 7.35
C ASN A 51 23.23 -1.19 7.49
N ALA A 52 24.37 -1.18 6.79
CA ALA A 52 25.28 -0.02 6.74
C ALA A 52 24.65 1.18 6.02
N TYR A 53 23.77 0.94 5.05
CA TYR A 53 23.00 1.96 4.34
C TYR A 53 21.85 2.53 5.19
N LEU A 54 21.13 1.67 5.93
CA LEU A 54 20.05 2.07 6.85
C LEU A 54 20.56 2.95 8.00
N GLN A 55 21.80 2.79 8.44
CA GLN A 55 22.40 3.65 9.46
C GLN A 55 22.85 5.02 8.95
N ARG A 56 22.96 5.25 7.63
CA ARG A 56 23.69 6.42 7.11
C ARG A 56 22.86 7.61 6.63
N GLN A 57 21.53 7.53 6.56
CA GLN A 57 20.74 8.65 6.02
C GLN A 57 19.37 8.80 6.70
N THR A 58 19.34 9.09 8.00
CA THR A 58 18.24 9.90 8.52
C THR A 58 18.52 11.35 8.08
N PRO A 59 17.76 11.95 7.15
CA PRO A 59 17.91 13.37 6.88
C PRO A 59 17.74 14.13 8.20
N LYS A 60 18.62 15.12 8.45
CA LYS A 60 18.45 16.04 9.59
C LYS A 60 17.12 16.79 9.39
N LEU A 61 16.05 16.26 9.96
CA LEU A 61 14.67 16.77 9.97
C LEU A 61 14.50 18.13 10.67
N ASN A 62 15.59 18.80 11.02
CA ASN A 62 15.59 19.92 11.97
C ASN A 62 15.46 21.31 11.35
N SER A 63 15.11 21.44 10.05
CA SER A 63 14.89 22.79 9.47
C SER A 63 13.92 22.91 8.30
N SER A 64 13.41 21.81 7.71
CA SER A 64 12.45 21.91 6.61
C SER A 64 11.02 21.96 7.12
N PHE A 65 10.21 22.85 6.54
CA PHE A 65 8.76 22.69 6.57
C PHE A 65 8.42 21.41 5.80
N ILE A 66 7.56 20.56 6.37
CA ILE A 66 7.15 19.29 5.74
C ILE A 66 5.64 19.25 5.64
N GLN A 67 5.14 18.96 4.44
CA GLN A 67 3.74 18.86 4.14
C GLN A 67 3.42 17.43 3.73
N ARG A 68 2.48 16.83 4.43
CA ARG A 68 2.11 15.43 4.24
C ARG A 68 0.61 15.33 4.00
N ALA A 69 0.20 14.28 3.31
CA ALA A 69 -1.20 13.94 3.23
C ALA A 69 -1.41 12.45 3.46
N ILE A 70 -2.48 12.13 4.19
CA ILE A 70 -3.00 10.78 4.33
C ILE A 70 -4.16 10.64 3.37
N LEU A 71 -4.05 9.71 2.41
CA LEU A 71 -5.02 9.50 1.34
C LEU A 71 -5.79 8.22 1.61
N ILE A 72 -7.12 8.33 1.56
CA ILE A 72 -8.02 7.18 1.61
C ILE A 72 -9.12 7.30 0.56
N PHE A 73 -9.72 6.16 0.22
CA PHE A 73 -10.96 6.10 -0.53
C PHE A 73 -12.10 5.68 0.40
N TYR A 74 -13.17 6.47 0.42
CA TYR A 74 -14.39 6.22 1.19
C TYR A 74 -15.53 5.79 0.26
N PRO A 75 -15.97 4.53 0.31
CA PRO A 75 -17.08 4.06 -0.52
C PRO A 75 -18.43 4.56 0.04
N SER A 76 -18.91 5.69 -0.46
CA SER A 76 -20.15 6.32 0.03
C SER A 76 -21.39 5.41 -0.03
N ASN A 77 -21.42 4.45 -0.96
CA ASN A 77 -22.51 3.48 -1.07
C ASN A 77 -22.53 2.42 0.06
N GLN A 78 -21.54 2.44 0.95
CA GLN A 78 -21.42 1.55 2.10
C GLN A 78 -21.21 2.37 3.40
N GLU A 79 -21.76 3.57 3.48
CA GLU A 79 -21.59 4.48 4.62
C GLU A 79 -21.93 3.83 5.96
N SER A 80 -22.99 3.02 6.05
CA SER A 80 -23.36 2.32 7.29
C SER A 80 -22.25 1.41 7.84
N HIS A 81 -21.43 0.83 6.96
CA HIS A 81 -20.31 -0.02 7.33
C HIS A 81 -19.06 0.80 7.69
N PHE A 82 -18.73 1.79 6.87
CA PHE A 82 -17.45 2.52 6.96
C PHE A 82 -17.49 3.78 7.83
N LEU A 83 -18.67 4.24 8.26
CA LEU A 83 -18.79 5.43 9.10
C LEU A 83 -18.06 5.31 10.46
N PRO A 84 -18.12 4.17 11.17
CA PRO A 84 -17.31 3.99 12.38
C PRO A 84 -15.80 4.06 12.07
N GLU A 85 -15.35 3.41 10.99
CA GLU A 85 -13.94 3.33 10.60
C GLU A 85 -13.38 4.71 10.27
N ILE A 86 -14.10 5.53 9.50
CA ILE A 86 -13.66 6.90 9.21
C ILE A 86 -13.61 7.77 10.47
N ARG A 87 -14.52 7.58 11.42
CA ARG A 87 -14.49 8.32 12.70
C ARG A 87 -13.26 7.94 13.52
N TRP A 88 -12.89 6.67 13.55
CA TRP A 88 -11.68 6.21 14.25
C TRP A 88 -10.40 6.68 13.57
N LEU A 89 -10.32 6.59 12.24
CA LEU A 89 -9.20 7.13 11.46
C LEU A 89 -9.05 8.64 11.70
N TYR A 90 -10.15 9.40 11.56
CA TYR A 90 -10.17 10.84 11.81
C TYR A 90 -9.71 11.19 13.23
N ARG A 91 -10.18 10.44 14.24
CA ARG A 91 -9.73 10.63 15.62
C ARG A 91 -8.24 10.33 15.78
N SER A 92 -7.75 9.25 15.20
CA SER A 92 -6.33 8.88 15.27
C SER A 92 -5.42 9.91 14.59
N TRP A 93 -5.87 10.50 13.49
CA TRP A 93 -5.20 11.62 12.82
C TRP A 93 -5.09 12.84 13.75
N ILE A 94 -6.18 13.23 14.43
CA ILE A 94 -6.16 14.31 15.43
C ILE A 94 -5.19 14.00 16.57
N GLU A 95 -5.20 12.77 17.09
CA GLU A 95 -4.29 12.37 18.17
C GLU A 95 -2.82 12.38 17.71
N MET A 96 -2.53 11.91 16.50
CA MET A 96 -1.20 11.94 15.90
C MET A 96 -0.66 13.37 15.79
N MET A 97 -1.49 14.32 15.33
CA MET A 97 -1.10 15.73 15.18
C MET A 97 -0.62 16.39 16.48
N LYS A 98 -1.04 15.91 17.66
CA LYS A 98 -0.55 16.43 18.95
C LYS A 98 0.96 16.22 19.16
N TYR A 99 1.54 15.25 18.45
CA TYR A 99 2.96 14.90 18.53
C TYR A 99 3.76 15.37 17.32
N GLU A 100 3.10 16.04 16.36
CA GLU A 100 3.71 16.53 15.14
C GLU A 100 4.58 17.76 15.42
N SER A 101 5.70 17.89 14.69
CA SER A 101 6.57 19.05 14.78
C SER A 101 5.83 20.33 14.35
N LYS A 102 6.17 21.48 14.95
CA LYS A 102 5.56 22.78 14.61
C LYS A 102 5.76 23.17 13.13
N ASN A 103 6.78 22.62 12.47
CA ASN A 103 7.07 22.88 11.06
C ASN A 103 6.42 21.87 10.11
N TRP A 104 5.68 20.89 10.63
CA TRP A 104 5.06 19.85 9.82
C TRP A 104 3.55 20.07 9.77
N ARG A 105 2.93 19.66 8.66
CA ARG A 105 1.47 19.70 8.47
C ARG A 105 1.03 18.41 7.80
N THR A 106 0.02 17.73 8.34
CA THR A 106 -0.54 16.53 7.74
C THR A 106 -2.04 16.68 7.48
N ASP A 107 -2.44 16.80 6.20
CA ASP A 107 -3.85 16.84 5.82
C ASP A 107 -4.43 15.41 5.70
N LEU A 108 -5.72 15.26 5.95
CA LEU A 108 -6.47 14.03 5.67
C LEU A 108 -7.27 14.23 4.38
N ILE A 109 -6.92 13.50 3.32
CA ILE A 109 -7.55 13.59 2.00
C ILE A 109 -8.40 12.35 1.76
N ILE A 110 -9.67 12.59 1.47
CA ILE A 110 -10.68 11.54 1.32
C ILE A 110 -11.32 11.67 -0.05
N TYR A 111 -11.22 10.60 -0.85
CA TYR A 111 -11.94 10.50 -2.12
C TYR A 111 -13.23 9.72 -1.93
N THR A 112 -14.34 10.26 -2.40
CA THR A 112 -15.63 9.58 -2.26
C THR A 112 -16.58 9.92 -3.40
N GLY A 113 -17.61 9.10 -3.60
CA GLY A 113 -18.62 9.37 -4.62
C GLY A 113 -19.55 10.53 -4.24
N GLU A 114 -19.87 10.68 -2.95
CA GLU A 114 -20.90 11.60 -2.46
C GLU A 114 -20.47 12.24 -1.14
N TYR A 115 -20.79 13.53 -0.96
CA TYR A 115 -20.50 14.26 0.27
C TYR A 115 -21.69 14.17 1.23
N SER A 116 -21.55 13.37 2.29
CA SER A 116 -22.60 13.16 3.29
C SER A 116 -22.56 14.19 4.43
N SER A 117 -23.66 14.26 5.19
CA SER A 117 -23.76 15.09 6.41
C SER A 117 -22.76 14.66 7.48
N SER A 118 -22.34 13.38 7.49
CA SER A 118 -21.29 12.88 8.36
C SER A 118 -19.97 13.65 8.17
N PHE A 119 -19.59 13.95 6.92
CA PHE A 119 -18.38 14.72 6.65
C PHE A 119 -18.52 16.20 6.98
N GLN A 120 -19.73 16.76 6.88
CA GLN A 120 -20.03 18.11 7.34
C GLN A 120 -19.84 18.23 8.86
N GLN A 121 -20.32 17.24 9.62
CA GLN A 121 -20.14 17.18 11.08
C GLN A 121 -18.67 17.03 11.49
N LEU A 122 -17.86 16.33 10.68
CA LEU A 122 -16.41 16.24 10.87
C LEU A 122 -15.65 17.51 10.44
N GLY A 123 -16.34 18.54 9.93
CA GLY A 123 -15.73 19.79 9.50
C GLY A 123 -14.81 19.65 8.28
N CYS A 124 -15.03 18.62 7.45
CA CYS A 124 -14.26 18.42 6.22
C CYS A 124 -14.67 19.45 5.16
N ILE A 125 -13.71 19.93 4.36
CA ILE A 125 -13.95 20.87 3.26
C ILE A 125 -13.98 20.14 1.93
N ILE A 126 -14.87 20.56 1.03
CA ILE A 126 -15.12 19.87 -0.23
C ILE A 126 -14.43 20.53 -1.42
N ASN A 127 -13.73 19.72 -2.21
CA ASN A 127 -13.10 20.06 -3.49
C ASN A 127 -12.18 21.29 -3.44
N GLN A 128 -11.46 21.46 -2.34
CA GLN A 128 -10.53 22.55 -2.13
C GLN A 128 -9.12 22.00 -1.90
N LYS A 129 -8.21 22.31 -2.83
CA LYS A 129 -6.79 22.01 -2.71
C LYS A 129 -6.14 22.83 -1.61
N ARG A 130 -5.02 22.33 -1.08
CA ARG A 130 -4.10 23.13 -0.28
C ARG A 130 -3.47 24.20 -1.17
N LEU A 131 -3.41 25.43 -0.69
CA LEU A 131 -2.93 26.60 -1.44
C LEU A 131 -1.55 27.04 -0.94
N ASN A 132 -1.27 26.88 0.36
CA ASN A 132 0.01 27.31 0.93
C ASN A 132 0.48 26.48 2.14
N ASN A 133 1.75 26.66 2.51
CA ASN A 133 2.40 25.96 3.61
C ASN A 133 1.93 26.40 5.01
N THR A 134 1.29 27.56 5.14
CA THR A 134 0.85 28.11 6.44
C THR A 134 -0.54 27.61 6.86
N GLU A 135 -1.32 27.08 5.91
CA GLU A 135 -2.61 26.46 6.20
C GLU A 135 -2.51 25.42 7.32
N ARG A 136 -3.47 25.46 8.23
CA ARG A 136 -3.59 24.42 9.27
C ARG A 136 -3.91 23.07 8.63
N PRO A 137 -3.63 21.96 9.33
CA PRO A 137 -4.06 20.65 8.87
C PRO A 137 -5.57 20.61 8.64
N GLN A 138 -6.01 20.10 7.49
CA GLN A 138 -7.44 20.02 7.14
C GLN A 138 -7.87 18.64 6.67
N CYS A 139 -9.12 18.28 6.96
CA CYS A 139 -9.81 17.18 6.30
C CYS A 139 -10.39 17.70 4.97
N ARG A 140 -9.97 17.12 3.84
CA ARG A 140 -10.34 17.52 2.49
C ARG A 140 -11.04 16.38 1.78
N ILE A 141 -12.22 16.64 1.23
CA ILE A 141 -13.02 15.68 0.48
C ILE A 141 -12.96 16.02 -1.00
N PHE A 142 -12.68 15.03 -1.85
CA PHE A 142 -12.76 15.18 -3.30
C PHE A 142 -13.80 14.21 -3.87
N LEU A 143 -14.74 14.74 -4.65
CA LEU A 143 -15.75 13.92 -5.31
C LEU A 143 -15.13 13.18 -6.49
N TYR A 144 -15.15 11.85 -6.42
CA TYR A 144 -14.48 10.97 -7.36
C TYR A 144 -15.48 9.99 -8.00
N LEU A 145 -15.47 9.94 -9.33
CA LEU A 145 -16.33 9.03 -10.09
C LEU A 145 -15.69 7.65 -10.18
N ARG A 146 -16.28 6.69 -9.45
CA ARG A 146 -15.86 5.28 -9.42
C ARG A 146 -15.80 4.66 -10.81
N ILE A 147 -14.83 3.77 -11.04
CA ILE A 147 -14.68 3.05 -12.30
C ILE A 147 -15.99 2.34 -12.69
N SER A 148 -16.66 1.68 -11.73
CA SER A 148 -17.91 0.95 -11.97
C SER A 148 -19.06 1.82 -12.48
N LYS A 149 -19.06 3.12 -12.18
CA LYS A 149 -20.09 4.09 -12.56
C LYS A 149 -19.76 4.87 -13.85
N ARG A 150 -18.64 4.58 -14.52
CA ARG A 150 -18.27 5.26 -15.78
C ARG A 150 -19.04 4.65 -16.95
N GLU A 151 -19.54 5.46 -17.87
CA GLU A 151 -20.16 4.99 -19.11
C GLU A 151 -19.11 4.96 -20.23
N ILE A 152 -18.94 3.84 -20.96
CA ILE A 152 -17.91 3.75 -22.02
C ILE A 152 -18.28 4.57 -23.26
N SER A 153 -19.57 4.67 -23.59
CA SER A 153 -20.07 5.37 -24.79
C SER A 153 -19.72 6.86 -24.81
N SER A 154 -19.51 7.48 -23.65
CA SER A 154 -19.01 8.87 -23.53
C SER A 154 -17.47 8.97 -23.63
N LEU A 155 -16.72 7.90 -23.36
CA LEU A 155 -15.24 7.90 -23.35
C LEU A 155 -14.61 8.12 -24.72
N THR A 156 -15.32 7.83 -25.80
CA THR A 156 -14.85 7.95 -27.19
C THR A 156 -14.99 9.36 -27.78
N GLN A 157 -15.69 10.29 -27.12
CA GLN A 157 -15.90 11.67 -27.62
C GLN A 157 -15.05 12.73 -26.91
N GLN A 158 -14.02 12.34 -26.13
CA GLN A 158 -13.23 13.27 -25.28
C GLN A 158 -14.07 14.06 -24.26
N GLN A 159 -15.35 13.73 -24.12
CA GLN A 159 -16.29 14.41 -23.26
C GLN A 159 -16.75 13.44 -22.16
N THR A 160 -16.85 13.95 -20.94
CA THR A 160 -17.55 13.30 -19.82
C THR A 160 -16.94 12.00 -19.22
N ILE A 161 -15.63 11.97 -18.94
CA ILE A 161 -15.23 11.68 -17.54
C ILE A 161 -15.08 13.01 -16.81
N LEU A 162 -16.12 13.83 -16.92
CA LEU A 162 -16.28 15.00 -16.08
C LEU A 162 -16.70 14.41 -14.75
N THR A 163 -15.76 14.47 -13.82
CA THR A 163 -16.06 14.58 -12.40
C THR A 163 -17.33 15.40 -12.24
N HIS A 164 -18.29 14.92 -11.45
CA HIS A 164 -19.53 15.64 -11.15
C HIS A 164 -19.20 17.15 -11.03
N ASN A 165 -19.69 17.96 -11.97
CA ASN A 165 -19.54 19.43 -12.06
C ASN A 165 -18.28 20.03 -12.71
N GLY A 166 -17.57 19.34 -13.61
CA GLY A 166 -16.64 20.03 -14.53
C GLY A 166 -15.29 20.48 -13.91
N LYS A 167 -14.89 19.89 -12.79
CA LYS A 167 -13.63 20.20 -12.10
C LYS A 167 -12.45 19.45 -12.71
N LYS A 168 -12.06 19.85 -13.93
CA LYS A 168 -10.91 19.29 -14.68
C LYS A 168 -9.56 19.55 -14.00
N ASP A 169 -9.50 20.52 -13.10
CA ASP A 169 -8.32 20.93 -12.33
C ASP A 169 -7.97 19.99 -11.18
N LEU A 170 -8.88 19.10 -10.77
CA LEU A 170 -8.67 18.18 -9.66
C LEU A 170 -8.17 16.79 -10.11
N PHE A 171 -8.42 16.39 -11.35
CA PHE A 171 -8.13 15.04 -11.82
C PHE A 171 -7.51 15.02 -13.20
N ASN A 172 -6.43 14.26 -13.35
CA ASN A 172 -5.76 13.97 -14.61
C ASN A 172 -6.08 12.55 -15.05
N ILE A 173 -7.16 12.37 -15.80
CA ILE A 173 -7.69 11.06 -16.16
C ILE A 173 -7.15 10.64 -17.54
N ASN A 174 -6.31 9.60 -17.56
CA ASN A 174 -5.92 8.94 -18.80
C ASN A 174 -7.07 8.08 -19.31
N ILE A 175 -7.72 8.52 -20.40
CA ILE A 175 -8.91 7.88 -20.98
C ILE A 175 -8.63 6.41 -21.35
N GLN A 176 -7.50 6.12 -22.00
CA GLN A 176 -7.17 4.75 -22.43
C GLN A 176 -6.99 3.81 -21.24
N ARG A 177 -6.29 4.27 -20.20
CA ARG A 177 -6.14 3.53 -18.94
C ARG A 177 -7.50 3.35 -18.25
N SER A 178 -8.32 4.38 -18.19
CA SER A 178 -9.67 4.31 -17.62
C SER A 178 -10.55 3.28 -18.35
N ILE A 179 -10.53 3.25 -19.69
CA ILE A 179 -11.24 2.24 -20.49
C ILE A 179 -10.75 0.84 -20.14
N LEU A 180 -9.43 0.65 -20.03
CA LEU A 180 -8.85 -0.64 -19.67
C LEU A 180 -9.28 -1.09 -18.27
N LEU A 181 -9.21 -0.20 -17.28
CA LEU A 181 -9.65 -0.45 -15.91
C LEU A 181 -11.14 -0.78 -15.85
N TYR A 182 -11.98 -0.06 -16.60
CA TYR A 182 -13.39 -0.38 -16.69
C TYR A 182 -13.60 -1.79 -17.26
N LYS A 183 -12.99 -2.09 -18.40
CA LYS A 183 -13.17 -3.39 -19.08
C LYS A 183 -12.68 -4.57 -18.23
N LYS A 184 -11.61 -4.38 -17.46
CA LYS A 184 -10.93 -5.47 -16.74
C LYS A 184 -11.28 -5.56 -15.26
N LEU A 185 -11.59 -4.43 -14.61
CA LEU A 185 -11.63 -4.31 -13.15
C LEU A 185 -12.86 -3.54 -12.63
N LYS A 186 -13.89 -3.25 -13.44
CA LYS A 186 -15.08 -2.51 -12.96
C LYS A 186 -15.82 -3.19 -11.80
N ILE A 187 -15.73 -4.52 -11.67
CA ILE A 187 -16.35 -5.30 -10.59
C ILE A 187 -15.41 -5.50 -9.40
N TYR A 188 -14.16 -5.07 -9.50
CA TYR A 188 -13.20 -5.19 -8.42
C TYR A 188 -13.33 -3.99 -7.48
N ASP A 189 -14.02 -4.17 -6.36
CA ASP A 189 -14.42 -3.07 -5.47
C ASP A 189 -13.28 -2.18 -4.97
N TYR A 190 -12.08 -2.75 -4.84
CA TYR A 190 -10.91 -2.05 -4.32
C TYR A 190 -10.14 -1.24 -5.37
N ILE A 191 -10.50 -1.33 -6.66
CA ILE A 191 -9.74 -0.64 -7.72
C ILE A 191 -9.68 0.87 -7.51
N ASP A 192 -10.80 1.46 -7.07
CA ASP A 192 -10.90 2.90 -6.84
C ASP A 192 -9.95 3.36 -5.73
N SER A 193 -9.71 2.54 -4.70
CA SER A 193 -8.80 2.86 -3.60
C SER A 193 -7.34 3.05 -4.03
N VAL A 194 -6.95 2.40 -5.14
CA VAL A 194 -5.62 2.53 -5.72
C VAL A 194 -5.64 3.55 -6.87
N ASN A 195 -6.71 3.57 -7.65
CA ASN A 195 -6.80 4.39 -8.85
C ASN A 195 -6.76 5.90 -8.56
N ILE A 196 -7.27 6.32 -7.40
CA ILE A 196 -7.22 7.71 -6.95
C ILE A 196 -5.79 8.28 -6.94
N ILE A 197 -4.76 7.46 -6.68
CA ILE A 197 -3.36 7.92 -6.69
C ILE A 197 -2.96 8.31 -8.13
N ALA A 198 -3.37 7.53 -9.12
CA ALA A 198 -3.00 7.77 -10.50
C ALA A 198 -3.76 8.94 -11.13
N GLU A 199 -5.03 9.14 -10.76
CA GLU A 199 -5.89 10.14 -11.39
C GLU A 199 -5.94 11.48 -10.64
N SER A 200 -5.63 11.51 -9.34
CA SER A 200 -5.91 12.67 -8.50
C SER A 200 -4.65 13.45 -8.10
N TYR A 201 -3.51 13.21 -8.76
CA TYR A 201 -2.25 13.92 -8.50
C TYR A 201 -2.41 15.44 -8.31
N PRO A 202 -3.20 16.16 -9.14
CA PRO A 202 -3.38 17.61 -8.95
C PRO A 202 -3.90 18.02 -7.57
N THR A 203 -4.63 17.15 -6.86
CA THR A 203 -5.17 17.46 -5.51
C THR A 203 -4.14 17.33 -4.40
N PHE A 204 -3.04 16.61 -4.65
CA PHE A 204 -1.98 16.36 -3.68
C PHE A 204 -0.56 16.66 -4.18
N GLU A 205 -0.46 17.42 -5.28
CA GLU A 205 0.81 17.89 -5.86
C GLU A 205 1.60 18.81 -4.91
N TYR A 206 0.94 19.42 -3.92
CA TYR A 206 1.54 20.37 -2.98
C TYR A 206 2.20 19.70 -1.75
N TYR A 207 2.04 18.39 -1.57
CA TYR A 207 2.58 17.68 -0.41
C TYR A 207 3.90 17.00 -0.75
N ASP A 208 4.85 17.06 0.19
CA ASP A 208 6.16 16.40 0.09
C ASP A 208 6.04 14.87 0.19
N PHE A 209 5.12 14.39 1.05
CA PHE A 209 4.92 12.97 1.29
C PHE A 209 3.45 12.58 1.31
N ILE A 210 3.15 11.46 0.66
CA ILE A 210 1.81 10.89 0.58
C ILE A 210 1.81 9.53 1.27
N LEU A 211 0.94 9.35 2.26
CA LEU A 211 0.58 8.04 2.80
C LEU A 211 -0.76 7.64 2.22
N LYS A 212 -0.79 6.73 1.24
CA LYS A 212 -2.05 6.03 0.91
C LYS A 212 -2.26 4.92 1.93
N THR A 213 -3.44 4.90 2.54
CA THR A 213 -3.84 3.86 3.47
C THR A 213 -5.26 3.38 3.16
N ASP A 214 -5.66 2.31 3.83
CA ASP A 214 -7.05 1.89 3.91
C ASP A 214 -7.75 2.62 5.06
N ILE A 215 -9.08 2.61 5.04
CA ILE A 215 -9.94 3.37 5.95
C ILE A 215 -10.01 2.79 7.37
N ASP A 216 -9.79 1.49 7.48
CA ASP A 216 -9.79 0.71 8.73
C ASP A 216 -8.47 0.84 9.51
N VAL A 217 -7.60 1.77 9.10
CA VAL A 217 -6.29 1.99 9.70
C VAL A 217 -6.34 2.99 10.84
N PHE A 218 -5.56 2.70 11.88
CA PHE A 218 -5.18 3.68 12.90
C PHE A 218 -3.83 4.33 12.57
N ILE A 219 -3.80 5.66 12.66
CA ILE A 219 -2.57 6.45 12.57
C ILE A 219 -2.02 6.64 13.98
N THR A 220 -0.84 6.08 14.23
CA THR A 220 -0.22 6.17 15.55
C THR A 220 0.53 7.49 15.74
N SER A 221 0.83 7.85 17.00
CA SER A 221 1.68 8.99 17.32
C SER A 221 3.11 8.87 16.75
N GLN A 222 3.54 7.67 16.37
CA GLN A 222 4.86 7.45 15.78
C GLN A 222 4.92 8.02 14.36
N PHE A 223 3.79 7.98 13.63
CA PHE A 223 3.70 8.61 12.31
C PHE A 223 3.97 10.13 12.39
N ALA A 224 3.68 10.78 13.52
CA ALA A 224 3.94 12.22 13.73
C ALA A 224 5.42 12.61 13.57
N LYS A 225 6.34 11.65 13.73
CA LYS A 225 7.79 11.84 13.68
C LYS A 225 8.42 11.12 12.48
N TYR A 226 7.62 10.42 11.69
CA TYR A 226 8.08 9.59 10.61
C TYR A 226 8.09 10.34 9.28
N VAL A 227 9.19 10.19 8.54
CA VAL A 227 9.28 10.49 7.12
C VAL A 227 9.94 9.30 6.43
N PRO A 228 9.55 8.98 5.20
CA PRO A 228 10.24 7.95 4.43
C PRO A 228 11.68 8.40 4.15
N LEU A 229 12.60 7.43 4.07
CA LEU A 229 14.00 7.70 3.73
C LEU A 229 14.06 8.30 2.32
N SER A 230 14.91 9.31 2.12
CA SER A 230 14.99 10.16 0.91
C SER A 230 15.20 9.40 -0.41
N ASN A 231 15.59 8.12 -0.33
CA ASN A 231 15.93 7.31 -1.50
C ASN A 231 14.91 6.20 -1.78
N ALA A 232 13.81 6.15 -1.03
CA ALA A 232 12.71 5.21 -1.27
C ALA A 232 11.70 5.85 -2.24
N THR A 233 11.71 5.42 -3.50
CA THR A 233 10.80 5.93 -4.54
C THR A 233 9.34 5.50 -4.31
N LEU A 234 9.13 4.39 -3.59
CA LEU A 234 7.82 3.90 -3.18
C LEU A 234 7.96 2.88 -2.05
N LEU A 235 7.33 3.13 -0.90
CA LEU A 235 7.19 2.14 0.17
C LEU A 235 5.81 1.49 0.06
N VAL A 236 5.78 0.17 -0.10
CA VAL A 236 4.54 -0.60 -0.14
C VAL A 236 4.47 -1.54 1.05
N GLY A 237 3.32 -1.56 1.72
CA GLY A 237 3.00 -2.62 2.67
C GLY A 237 2.74 -3.92 1.92
N ARG A 238 3.27 -5.05 2.41
CA ARG A 238 2.94 -6.38 1.85
C ARG A 238 1.50 -6.83 2.14
N GLY A 239 0.77 -6.06 2.95
CA GLY A 239 -0.50 -6.48 3.54
C GLY A 239 -0.31 -7.54 4.63
N GLY A 240 -1.31 -7.69 5.50
CA GLY A 240 -1.33 -8.72 6.55
C GLY A 240 -0.66 -8.29 7.85
N TYR A 241 -1.44 -7.70 8.77
CA TYR A 241 -0.99 -7.42 10.14
C TYR A 241 -0.80 -8.70 10.97
N SER A 242 -1.50 -9.79 10.62
CA SER A 242 -1.59 -11.03 11.39
C SER A 242 -0.47 -12.02 11.11
N THR A 243 0.76 -11.56 11.28
CA THR A 243 1.89 -12.47 11.32
C THR A 243 1.87 -13.28 12.63
N GLN A 244 2.57 -14.42 12.65
CA GLN A 244 2.74 -15.20 13.87
C GLN A 244 3.38 -14.37 15.00
N PHE A 245 4.28 -13.45 14.66
CA PHE A 245 4.93 -12.55 15.60
C PHE A 245 3.92 -11.60 16.29
N ASN A 246 3.12 -10.87 15.51
CA ASN A 246 2.16 -9.91 16.06
C ASN A 246 1.06 -10.59 16.88
N THR A 247 0.57 -11.74 16.42
CA THR A 247 -0.44 -12.54 17.13
C THR A 247 0.05 -12.97 18.52
N ARG A 248 1.28 -13.49 18.61
CA ARG A 248 1.89 -13.86 19.91
C ARG A 248 2.09 -12.65 20.81
N ARG A 249 2.50 -11.50 20.24
CA ARG A 249 2.72 -10.27 21.00
C ARG A 249 1.41 -9.71 21.58
N LEU A 250 0.33 -9.71 20.81
CA LEU A 250 -1.01 -9.31 21.28
C LEU A 250 -1.50 -10.23 22.39
N GLY A 251 -1.34 -11.56 22.25
CA GLY A 251 -1.70 -12.51 23.30
C GLY A 251 -0.87 -12.36 24.58
N ARG A 252 0.38 -11.88 24.50
CA ARG A 252 1.16 -11.51 25.69
C ARG A 252 0.61 -10.22 26.33
N ILE A 253 0.44 -9.15 25.56
CA ILE A 253 -0.07 -7.86 26.07
C ILE A 253 -1.44 -8.04 26.74
N ALA A 254 -2.35 -8.81 26.15
CA ALA A 254 -3.65 -9.07 26.75
C ALA A 254 -3.54 -9.78 28.11
N ARG A 255 -2.61 -10.73 28.27
CA ARG A 255 -2.32 -11.35 29.57
C ARG A 255 -1.74 -10.35 30.57
N ASP A 256 -0.78 -9.54 30.13
CA ASP A 256 -0.15 -8.52 30.99
C ASP A 256 -1.19 -7.48 31.48
N MET A 257 -2.22 -7.21 30.68
CA MET A 257 -3.30 -6.26 30.98
C MET A 257 -4.53 -6.90 31.64
N ASN A 258 -4.50 -8.21 31.94
CA ASN A 258 -5.65 -8.99 32.43
C ASN A 258 -6.91 -8.84 31.56
N TRP A 259 -6.73 -8.80 30.23
CA TRP A 259 -7.81 -8.75 29.25
C TRP A 259 -8.13 -10.14 28.70
N ASN A 260 -9.40 -10.36 28.36
CA ASN A 260 -9.84 -11.58 27.71
C ASN A 260 -9.35 -11.60 26.24
N TYR A 261 -8.37 -12.47 25.94
CA TYR A 261 -7.83 -12.62 24.59
C TYR A 261 -8.56 -13.71 23.81
N GLN A 262 -9.37 -13.31 22.83
CA GLN A 262 -10.19 -14.22 22.02
C GLN A 262 -9.47 -14.79 20.79
N ASN A 263 -8.14 -14.70 20.74
CA ASN A 263 -7.32 -15.14 19.59
C ASN A 263 -7.79 -14.56 18.24
N LEU A 264 -8.36 -13.36 18.26
CA LEU A 264 -8.78 -12.67 17.04
C LEU A 264 -7.53 -12.29 16.24
N THR A 265 -7.55 -12.63 14.97
CA THR A 265 -6.54 -12.26 13.98
C THR A 265 -7.17 -11.33 12.95
N ASN A 266 -6.36 -10.50 12.31
CA ASN A 266 -6.70 -9.50 11.29
C ASN A 266 -7.53 -8.33 11.83
N ILE A 267 -7.10 -7.75 12.95
CA ILE A 267 -7.72 -6.56 13.56
C ILE A 267 -7.41 -5.25 12.77
N GLY A 268 -7.26 -5.35 11.44
CA GLY A 268 -6.92 -4.23 10.56
C GLY A 268 -5.42 -3.94 10.44
N SER A 269 -5.06 -3.04 9.53
CA SER A 269 -3.69 -2.55 9.36
C SER A 269 -3.42 -1.35 10.29
N THR A 270 -2.16 -1.11 10.68
CA THR A 270 -1.78 0.05 11.53
C THR A 270 -0.51 0.68 10.95
N TRP A 271 -0.46 2.02 10.91
CA TRP A 271 0.67 2.80 10.38
C TRP A 271 1.27 3.77 11.42
#